data_AF-A0A7Y3LW49-F1
#
_entry.id   AF-A0A7Y3LW49-F1
#
_cell.length_a   1.000
_cell.length_b   1.000
_cell.length_c   1.000
_cell.angle_alpha   90.00
_cell.angle_beta   90.00
_cell.angle_gamma   90.00
#
_symmetry.space_group_name_H-M   'P 1'
#
loop_
_entity.id
_entity.type
_entity.pdbx_description
1 polymer ?
#
loop_
_entity_poly.entity_id
_entity_poly.type
_entity_poly.pdbx_seq_one_letter_code
_entity_poly.pdbx_strand_id
1 'polypeptide(L)'
;MRTTVTRAGRASAALAGVLFAAGCGGAEAPSASATSASAASSPASFGQEAVRADVEKAVAAAGLPKGGTEAGYPDGGGLSAGAATAEERRKVAALIARLSPCVVLWSPDGKASFSTNDPAGARRTFDAVLSGLEARDWGRAQPFTEAPVGDDGTHVVATYEKRGWTLHARHSDLGSRSLTSVMATEDDCFNRVTDEERALLDAA
;
A
#
# COMPACT_ATOMS: atom_id res chain seq x y z
N MET A 1 9.64 -38.89 -42.27
CA MET A 1 10.47 -40.11 -42.11
C MET A 1 10.77 -40.26 -40.62
N ARG A 2 10.32 -41.37 -40.01
CA ARG A 2 10.70 -42.00 -38.71
C ARG A 2 10.86 -41.08 -37.46
N THR A 3 9.91 -41.07 -36.50
CA THR A 3 9.74 -41.97 -35.31
C THR A 3 10.94 -41.91 -34.33
N THR A 4 10.86 -41.75 -32.99
CA THR A 4 10.01 -42.32 -31.93
C THR A 4 10.40 -41.66 -30.57
N VAL A 5 9.48 -41.21 -29.69
CA VAL A 5 8.96 -41.85 -28.43
C VAL A 5 10.07 -42.10 -27.37
N THR A 6 10.01 -41.68 -26.09
CA THR A 6 9.11 -42.21 -25.02
C THR A 6 9.23 -41.43 -23.67
N ARG A 7 8.07 -41.28 -22.99
CA ARG A 7 7.71 -41.31 -21.53
C ARG A 7 8.76 -41.00 -20.45
N ALA A 8 8.50 -40.12 -19.48
CA ALA A 8 7.51 -40.12 -18.38
C ALA A 8 8.01 -40.81 -17.10
N GLY A 9 7.83 -40.12 -15.97
CA GLY A 9 7.96 -40.67 -14.62
C GLY A 9 7.37 -39.73 -13.58
N ARG A 10 6.10 -39.98 -13.19
CA ARG A 10 5.56 -39.59 -11.88
C ARG A 10 6.01 -40.65 -10.87
N ALA A 11 6.37 -40.24 -9.66
CA ALA A 11 6.39 -41.13 -8.51
C ALA A 11 5.87 -40.38 -7.27
N SER A 12 4.67 -40.76 -6.84
CA SER A 12 4.16 -40.57 -5.49
C SER A 12 4.60 -41.77 -4.65
N ALA A 13 4.98 -41.55 -3.40
CA ALA A 13 5.03 -42.57 -2.35
C ALA A 13 5.11 -41.86 -0.99
N ALA A 14 4.67 -42.38 0.15
CA ALA A 14 3.60 -43.27 0.59
C ALA A 14 3.78 -43.33 2.13
N LEU A 15 2.69 -43.41 2.88
CA LEU A 15 2.66 -43.55 4.35
C LEU A 15 3.15 -44.92 4.83
N ALA A 16 3.80 -44.96 6.01
CA ALA A 16 3.85 -46.06 6.98
C ALA A 16 4.43 -45.48 8.30
N GLY A 17 3.78 -45.52 9.48
CA GLY A 17 3.52 -46.67 10.37
C GLY A 17 4.79 -47.00 11.19
N VAL A 18 4.84 -46.98 12.53
CA VAL A 18 4.29 -47.98 13.48
C VAL A 18 4.45 -47.52 14.96
N LEU A 19 3.68 -48.20 15.83
CA LEU A 19 3.21 -48.04 17.21
C LEU A 19 4.17 -48.41 18.38
N PHE A 20 3.59 -48.30 19.61
CA PHE A 20 3.86 -48.89 20.95
C PHE A 20 4.44 -47.90 21.99
N ALA A 21 3.97 -47.81 23.24
CA ALA A 21 3.44 -48.86 24.11
C ALA A 21 2.39 -48.38 25.13
N ALA A 22 1.61 -49.35 25.59
CA ALA A 22 0.64 -49.27 26.70
C ALA A 22 1.34 -49.15 28.07
N GLY A 23 0.76 -48.35 28.96
CA GLY A 23 1.08 -48.31 30.39
C GLY A 23 -0.23 -48.16 31.18
N CYS A 24 -0.50 -49.14 32.03
CA CYS A 24 -1.71 -49.31 32.82
C CYS A 24 -1.52 -48.68 34.21
N GLY A 25 -2.46 -47.85 34.69
CA GLY A 25 -2.43 -47.35 36.07
C GLY A 25 -3.44 -46.24 36.40
N GLY A 26 -4.60 -46.66 36.93
CA GLY A 26 -5.40 -46.03 38.00
C GLY A 26 -5.62 -44.51 38.06
N ALA A 27 -6.91 -44.15 37.98
CA ALA A 27 -7.61 -43.09 38.71
C ALA A 27 -7.06 -41.64 38.67
N GLU A 28 -7.78 -40.75 37.97
CA GLU A 28 -8.62 -39.68 38.56
C GLU A 28 -9.21 -38.87 37.39
N ALA A 29 -10.52 -38.67 37.37
CA ALA A 29 -11.14 -37.69 36.48
C ALA A 29 -10.95 -36.30 37.09
N PRO A 30 -10.42 -35.35 36.32
CA PRO A 30 -11.12 -34.08 36.26
C PRO A 30 -11.26 -33.58 34.82
N SER A 31 -12.45 -33.05 34.57
CA SER A 31 -12.74 -31.94 33.67
C SER A 31 -12.32 -32.08 32.21
N ALA A 32 -13.35 -32.15 31.37
CA ALA A 32 -13.28 -31.85 29.94
C ALA A 32 -12.55 -30.51 29.73
N SER A 33 -11.26 -30.59 29.41
CA SER A 33 -10.54 -29.49 28.79
C SER A 33 -11.15 -29.29 27.42
N ALA A 34 -11.94 -28.23 27.31
CA ALA A 34 -12.35 -27.64 26.06
C ALA A 34 -11.14 -27.67 25.12
N THR A 35 -11.24 -28.45 24.04
CA THR A 35 -10.33 -28.30 22.92
C THR A 35 -10.55 -26.87 22.44
N SER A 36 -9.63 -25.97 22.83
CA SER A 36 -9.51 -24.67 22.21
C SER A 36 -9.35 -24.94 20.74
N ALA A 37 -10.46 -24.85 20.00
CA ALA A 37 -10.42 -24.66 18.58
C ALA A 37 -9.55 -23.43 18.41
N SER A 38 -8.30 -23.64 17.95
CA SER A 38 -7.59 -22.59 17.24
C SER A 38 -8.56 -22.19 16.15
N ALA A 39 -9.26 -21.08 16.38
CA ALA A 39 -10.00 -20.39 15.35
C ALA A 39 -8.98 -20.25 14.24
N ALA A 40 -9.16 -21.02 13.17
CA ALA A 40 -8.40 -20.86 11.96
C ALA A 40 -8.57 -19.39 11.63
N SER A 41 -7.53 -18.60 11.87
CA SER A 41 -7.54 -17.19 11.56
C SER A 41 -7.83 -17.15 10.07
N SER A 42 -9.02 -16.70 9.71
CA SER A 42 -9.31 -16.33 8.33
C SER A 42 -8.10 -15.54 7.85
N PRO A 43 -7.57 -15.82 6.65
CA PRO A 43 -6.43 -15.08 6.14
C PRO A 43 -6.73 -13.59 6.33
N ALA A 44 -5.86 -12.92 7.09
CA ALA A 44 -6.06 -11.51 7.44
C ALA A 44 -6.41 -10.75 6.15
N SER A 45 -7.48 -9.97 6.17
CA SER A 45 -7.83 -9.10 5.06
C SER A 45 -6.61 -8.24 4.70
N PHE A 46 -6.44 -7.96 3.41
CA PHE A 46 -5.38 -7.06 2.98
C PHE A 46 -5.71 -5.66 3.53
N GLY A 47 -5.06 -5.30 4.64
CA GLY A 47 -5.33 -4.09 5.40
C GLY A 47 -4.19 -3.09 5.35
N GLN A 48 -4.37 -1.98 6.08
CA GLN A 48 -3.47 -0.82 6.10
C GLN A 48 -1.99 -1.20 6.34
N GLU A 49 -1.70 -2.16 7.22
CA GLU A 49 -0.33 -2.60 7.49
C GLU A 49 0.34 -3.31 6.29
N ALA A 50 -0.43 -4.10 5.55
CA ALA A 50 0.06 -4.78 4.35
C ALA A 50 0.34 -3.77 3.23
N VAL A 51 -0.53 -2.77 3.08
CA VAL A 51 -0.34 -1.65 2.15
C VAL A 51 0.91 -0.85 2.51
N ARG A 52 1.07 -0.47 3.78
CA ARG A 52 2.29 0.20 4.27
C ARG A 52 3.54 -0.60 3.94
N ALA A 53 3.55 -1.90 4.25
CA ALA A 53 4.69 -2.76 3.97
C ALA A 53 5.00 -2.87 2.47
N ASP A 54 3.99 -2.90 1.61
CA ASP A 54 4.19 -2.91 0.16
C ASP A 54 4.80 -1.59 -0.34
N VAL A 55 4.27 -0.45 0.11
CA VAL A 55 4.75 0.89 -0.23
C VAL A 55 6.19 1.09 0.25
N GLU A 56 6.49 0.79 1.51
CA GLU A 56 7.85 0.89 2.06
C GLU A 56 8.87 0.08 1.25
N LYS A 57 8.50 -1.15 0.90
CA LYS A 57 9.38 -2.03 0.13
C LYS A 57 9.54 -1.55 -1.33
N ALA A 58 8.51 -0.98 -1.94
CA ALA A 58 8.60 -0.42 -3.30
C ALA A 58 9.50 0.83 -3.32
N VAL A 59 9.31 1.73 -2.36
CA VAL A 59 10.15 2.93 -2.16
C VAL A 59 11.60 2.55 -1.88
N ALA A 60 11.84 1.60 -0.97
CA ALA A 60 13.19 1.13 -0.66
C ALA A 60 13.88 0.49 -1.87
N ALA A 61 13.15 -0.28 -2.69
CA ALA A 61 13.69 -0.86 -3.92
C ALA A 61 14.07 0.20 -4.96
N ALA A 62 13.40 1.36 -4.96
CA ALA A 62 13.74 2.51 -5.80
C ALA A 62 14.95 3.31 -5.30
N GLY A 63 15.54 2.94 -4.16
CA GLY A 63 16.69 3.64 -3.57
C GLY A 63 16.32 5.00 -2.95
N LEU A 64 15.03 5.28 -2.76
CA LEU A 64 14.57 6.44 -2.02
C LEU A 64 14.96 6.28 -0.54
N PRO A 65 15.35 7.37 0.15
CA PRO A 65 15.63 7.30 1.58
C PRO A 65 14.41 6.74 2.30
N LYS A 66 14.63 6.13 3.48
CA LYS A 66 13.52 5.84 4.38
C LYS A 66 12.83 7.18 4.69
N GLY A 67 11.72 7.44 4.01
CA GLY A 67 10.77 8.48 4.40
C GLY A 67 9.75 7.90 5.38
N GLY A 68 9.00 8.77 6.05
CA GLY A 68 7.83 8.35 6.81
C GLY A 68 6.79 7.74 5.87
N THR A 69 6.67 6.40 5.87
CA THR A 69 5.41 5.77 5.45
C THR A 69 4.51 5.76 6.66
N GLU A 70 3.53 6.66 6.68
CA GLU A 70 2.66 6.86 7.80
C GLU A 70 1.28 6.27 7.52
N ALA A 71 0.69 5.69 8.56
CA ALA A 71 -0.74 5.43 8.59
C ALA A 71 -1.42 6.79 8.82
N GLY A 72 -2.30 7.18 7.90
CA GLY A 72 -2.97 8.47 7.95
C GLY A 72 -2.33 9.57 7.14
N TYR A 73 -2.84 10.77 7.37
CA TYR A 73 -2.31 12.01 6.81
C TYR A 73 -1.19 12.54 7.71
N PRO A 74 -0.19 13.25 7.15
CA PRO A 74 0.94 13.72 7.92
C PRO A 74 0.48 14.74 8.96
N ASP A 75 1.05 14.65 10.15
CA ASP A 75 0.77 15.58 11.24
C ASP A 75 1.21 17.00 10.86
N GLY A 76 0.24 17.85 10.50
CA GLY A 76 0.48 19.28 10.33
C GLY A 76 -0.13 19.89 9.09
N GLY A 77 -1.41 20.29 9.21
CA GLY A 77 -2.00 21.50 8.61
C GLY A 77 -1.95 21.75 7.10
N GLY A 78 -1.21 20.97 6.31
CA GLY A 78 -0.95 21.24 4.90
C GLY A 78 -2.19 21.10 4.03
N LEU A 79 -2.99 20.06 4.29
CA LEU A 79 -4.29 19.85 3.64
C LEU A 79 -5.40 20.75 4.21
N SER A 80 -5.11 21.65 5.14
CA SER A 80 -6.08 22.64 5.63
C SER A 80 -5.64 24.07 5.30
N ALA A 81 -4.51 24.23 4.58
CA ALA A 81 -3.95 25.53 4.26
C ALA A 81 -4.75 26.26 3.17
N GLY A 82 -5.42 25.53 2.27
CA GLY A 82 -6.31 26.10 1.23
C GLY A 82 -7.70 26.49 1.74
N ALA A 83 -8.11 26.06 2.94
CA ALA A 83 -9.43 26.38 3.46
C ALA A 83 -9.57 27.88 3.82
N ALA A 84 -10.50 28.54 3.13
CA ALA A 84 -10.69 29.99 3.15
C ALA A 84 -11.12 30.51 4.54
N THR A 85 -11.93 29.74 5.25
CA THR A 85 -12.48 30.11 6.57
C THR A 85 -11.99 29.20 7.69
N ALA A 86 -12.09 29.70 8.92
CA ALA A 86 -11.80 28.90 10.12
C ALA A 86 -12.79 27.73 10.29
N GLU A 87 -14.02 27.88 9.79
CA GLU A 87 -15.03 26.81 9.82
C GLU A 87 -14.69 25.69 8.83
N GLU A 88 -14.32 26.04 7.60
CA GLU A 88 -13.86 25.06 6.60
C GLU A 88 -12.61 24.33 7.08
N ARG A 89 -11.65 25.04 7.69
CA ARG A 89 -10.47 24.40 8.29
C ARG A 89 -10.84 23.36 9.34
N ARG A 90 -11.86 23.63 10.18
CA ARG A 90 -12.34 22.67 11.18
C ARG A 90 -13.03 21.48 10.53
N LYS A 91 -13.85 21.70 9.50
CA LYS A 91 -14.52 20.63 8.74
C LYS A 91 -13.49 19.72 8.06
N VAL A 92 -12.49 20.30 7.39
CA VAL A 92 -11.40 19.56 6.75
C VAL A 92 -10.59 18.79 7.78
N ALA A 93 -10.21 19.40 8.90
CA ALA A 93 -9.48 18.71 9.97
C ALA A 93 -10.27 17.52 10.55
N ALA A 94 -11.58 17.68 10.77
CA ALA A 94 -12.45 16.61 11.24
C ALA A 94 -12.56 15.47 10.21
N LEU A 95 -12.64 15.81 8.92
CA LEU A 95 -12.67 14.83 7.83
C LEU A 95 -11.35 14.06 7.72
N ILE A 96 -10.21 14.76 7.78
CA ILE A 96 -8.87 14.16 7.82
C ILE A 96 -8.74 13.20 8.99
N ALA A 97 -9.15 13.60 10.19
CA ALA A 97 -9.11 12.74 11.37
C ALA A 97 -9.98 11.49 11.20
N ARG A 98 -11.15 11.62 10.57
CA ARG A 98 -12.06 10.49 10.27
C ARG A 98 -11.48 9.53 9.23
N LEU A 99 -10.79 10.04 8.21
CA LEU A 99 -10.24 9.24 7.11
C LEU A 99 -8.84 8.68 7.40
N SER A 100 -8.10 9.26 8.35
CA SER A 100 -6.73 8.85 8.70
C SER A 100 -6.53 7.33 8.87
N PRO A 101 -7.43 6.58 9.53
CA PRO A 101 -7.28 5.12 9.66
C PRO A 101 -7.34 4.34 8.32
N CYS A 102 -7.82 4.98 7.25
CA CYS A 102 -8.05 4.38 5.93
C CYS A 102 -7.01 4.82 4.89
N VAL A 103 -5.95 5.52 5.32
CA VAL A 103 -4.95 6.11 4.43
C VAL A 103 -3.57 5.54 4.78
N VAL A 104 -2.78 5.29 3.74
CA VAL A 104 -1.33 5.11 3.86
C VAL A 104 -0.69 6.17 2.97
N LEU A 105 0.14 7.02 3.56
CA LEU A 105 0.91 8.00 2.81
C LEU A 105 2.38 7.69 2.95
N TRP A 106 3.07 7.64 1.83
CA TRP A 106 4.50 7.87 1.78
C TRP A 106 4.78 9.22 1.13
N SER A 107 5.55 10.03 1.84
CA SER A 107 6.18 11.21 1.28
C SER A 107 7.62 11.30 1.77
N PRO A 108 8.52 11.86 0.96
CA PRO A 108 9.90 12.08 1.38
C PRO A 108 10.00 13.10 2.53
N ASP A 109 10.82 12.78 3.54
CA ASP A 109 10.99 13.61 4.73
C ASP A 109 11.80 14.89 4.43
N GLY A 110 11.30 16.03 4.89
CA GLY A 110 12.06 17.29 4.93
C GLY A 110 12.64 17.74 3.57
N LYS A 111 13.91 18.17 3.56
CA LYS A 111 14.60 18.72 2.37
C LYS A 111 15.06 17.64 1.37
N ALA A 112 14.92 16.34 1.69
CA ALA A 112 15.48 15.24 0.91
C ALA A 112 14.74 14.97 -0.41
N SER A 113 13.53 15.50 -0.58
CA SER A 113 12.69 15.34 -1.76
C SER A 113 13.18 16.12 -2.97
N PHE A 114 13.91 17.20 -2.73
CA PHE A 114 14.19 18.22 -3.74
C PHE A 114 15.57 18.00 -4.34
N SER A 115 15.72 17.01 -5.22
CA SER A 115 16.90 16.99 -6.10
C SER A 115 16.69 18.03 -7.19
N THR A 116 17.57 19.02 -7.23
CA THR A 116 17.43 20.20 -8.09
C THR A 116 18.23 20.11 -9.38
N ASN A 117 19.02 19.04 -9.57
CA ASN A 117 20.07 18.99 -10.60
C ASN A 117 20.00 17.76 -11.53
N ASP A 118 19.08 16.82 -11.32
CA ASP A 118 18.87 15.66 -12.22
C ASP A 118 17.39 15.27 -12.32
N PRO A 119 16.58 16.01 -13.12
CA PRO A 119 15.18 15.68 -13.38
C PRO A 119 14.99 14.27 -13.94
N ALA A 120 15.86 13.85 -14.86
CA ALA A 120 15.80 12.53 -15.46
C ALA A 120 16.07 11.43 -14.43
N GLY A 121 16.98 11.65 -13.49
CA GLY A 121 17.22 10.77 -12.34
C GLY A 121 16.01 10.69 -11.42
N ALA A 122 15.38 11.81 -11.10
CA ALA A 122 14.18 11.83 -10.28
C ALA A 122 13.02 11.06 -10.95
N ARG A 123 12.86 11.20 -12.27
CA ARG A 123 11.87 10.43 -13.04
C ARG A 123 12.19 8.93 -13.05
N ARG A 124 13.45 8.53 -13.27
CA ARG A 124 13.86 7.11 -13.18
C ARG A 124 13.56 6.51 -11.81
N THR A 125 13.79 7.28 -10.74
CA THR A 125 13.45 6.84 -9.38
C THR A 125 11.94 6.65 -9.20
N PHE A 126 11.11 7.56 -9.73
CA PHE A 126 9.66 7.37 -9.75
C PHE A 126 9.26 6.10 -10.51
N ASP A 127 9.77 5.89 -11.71
CA ASP A 127 9.47 4.69 -12.52
C ASP A 127 9.90 3.39 -11.80
N ALA A 128 10.98 3.45 -11.00
CA ALA A 128 11.40 2.33 -10.14
C ALA A 128 10.42 2.06 -8.99
N VAL A 129 9.80 3.09 -8.39
CA VAL A 129 8.71 2.91 -7.42
C VAL A 129 7.53 2.21 -8.07
N LEU A 130 7.12 2.65 -9.27
CA LEU A 130 6.01 2.04 -10.01
C LEU A 130 6.28 0.57 -10.31
N SER A 131 7.49 0.25 -10.78
CA SER A 131 7.92 -1.13 -11.04
C SER A 131 7.92 -1.97 -9.74
N GLY A 132 8.29 -1.34 -8.62
CA GLY A 132 8.21 -1.97 -7.30
C GLY A 132 6.78 -2.28 -6.87
N LEU A 133 5.83 -1.39 -7.14
CA LEU A 133 4.41 -1.63 -6.85
C LEU A 133 3.86 -2.79 -7.72
N GLU A 134 4.16 -2.78 -9.02
CA GLU A 134 3.76 -3.84 -9.95
C GLU A 134 4.32 -5.22 -9.56
N ALA A 135 5.58 -5.28 -9.13
CA ALA A 135 6.20 -6.51 -8.60
C ALA A 135 5.55 -7.03 -7.30
N ARG A 136 4.66 -6.25 -6.68
CA ARG A 136 3.89 -6.59 -5.48
C ARG A 136 2.41 -6.73 -5.79
N ASP A 137 2.06 -7.06 -7.03
CA ASP A 137 0.68 -7.33 -7.49
C ASP A 137 -0.26 -6.12 -7.39
N TRP A 138 0.27 -4.89 -7.37
CA TRP A 138 -0.56 -3.71 -7.62
C TRP A 138 -0.87 -3.63 -9.11
N GLY A 139 -2.14 -3.76 -9.46
CA GLY A 139 -2.61 -3.71 -10.84
C GLY A 139 -2.82 -2.27 -11.28
N ARG A 140 -2.34 -1.89 -12.47
CA ARG A 140 -2.60 -0.56 -13.01
C ARG A 140 -4.09 -0.41 -13.32
N ALA A 141 -4.74 0.58 -12.71
CA ALA A 141 -6.18 0.81 -12.84
C ALA A 141 -6.53 1.79 -13.98
N GLN A 142 -5.65 2.77 -14.23
CA GLN A 142 -5.84 3.77 -15.29
C GLN A 142 -4.52 4.03 -16.04
N PRO A 143 -4.58 4.54 -17.29
CA PRO A 143 -3.40 5.07 -17.97
C PRO A 143 -2.72 6.16 -17.12
N PHE A 144 -1.42 6.37 -17.33
CA PHE A 144 -0.73 7.49 -16.69
C PHE A 144 -1.34 8.80 -17.16
N THR A 145 -1.60 9.68 -16.21
CA THR A 145 -1.93 11.08 -16.50
C THR A 145 -0.66 11.88 -16.38
N GLU A 146 -0.31 12.63 -17.43
CA GLU A 146 0.83 13.54 -17.46
C GLU A 146 0.36 14.91 -17.93
N ALA A 147 0.65 15.95 -17.16
CA ALA A 147 0.22 17.32 -17.42
C ALA A 147 1.38 18.30 -17.17
N PRO A 148 1.50 19.38 -17.97
CA PRO A 148 2.50 20.40 -17.73
C PRO A 148 2.21 21.17 -16.43
N VAL A 149 3.26 21.63 -15.74
CA VAL A 149 3.18 22.52 -14.57
C VAL A 149 4.05 23.74 -14.81
N GLY A 150 3.43 24.90 -15.03
CA GLY A 150 4.17 26.10 -15.45
C GLY A 150 4.84 25.90 -16.81
N ASP A 151 5.94 26.62 -17.04
CA ASP A 151 6.62 26.63 -18.35
C ASP A 151 7.51 25.40 -18.58
N ASP A 152 8.14 24.87 -17.51
CA ASP A 152 9.15 23.81 -17.61
C ASP A 152 8.89 22.59 -16.70
N GLY A 153 7.78 22.59 -15.95
CA GLY A 153 7.45 21.53 -15.01
C GLY A 153 6.50 20.48 -15.59
N THR A 154 6.38 19.34 -14.92
CA THR A 154 5.48 18.25 -15.32
C THR A 154 4.93 17.55 -14.09
N HIS A 155 3.65 17.22 -14.10
CA HIS A 155 2.98 16.43 -13.08
C HIS A 155 2.51 15.11 -13.69
N VAL A 156 2.87 14.01 -13.04
CA VAL A 156 2.49 12.66 -13.43
C VAL A 156 1.76 11.99 -12.29
N VAL A 157 0.66 11.32 -12.63
CA VAL A 157 -0.12 10.49 -11.72
C VAL A 157 -0.27 9.10 -12.31
N ALA A 158 0.03 8.10 -11.50
CA ALA A 158 -0.22 6.70 -11.75
C ALA A 158 -1.22 6.15 -10.74
N THR A 159 -2.26 5.47 -11.23
CA THR A 159 -3.30 4.88 -10.38
C THR A 159 -3.23 3.36 -10.44
N TYR A 160 -3.15 2.74 -9.27
CA TYR A 160 -3.10 1.30 -9.07
C TYR A 160 -4.19 0.84 -8.11
N GLU A 161 -4.58 -0.42 -8.21
CA GLU A 161 -5.55 -1.05 -7.34
C GLU A 161 -5.05 -2.39 -6.82
N LYS A 162 -5.40 -2.70 -5.56
CA LYS A 162 -5.15 -4.00 -4.95
C LYS A 162 -6.13 -4.26 -3.81
N ARG A 163 -7.00 -5.26 -3.99
CA ARG A 163 -7.84 -5.85 -2.92
C ARG A 163 -8.60 -4.80 -2.08
N GLY A 164 -9.34 -3.89 -2.73
CA GLY A 164 -10.14 -2.85 -2.05
C GLY A 164 -9.35 -1.61 -1.63
N TRP A 165 -8.14 -1.45 -2.17
CA TRP A 165 -7.34 -0.25 -2.01
C TRP A 165 -7.00 0.35 -3.36
N THR A 166 -7.17 1.66 -3.47
CA THR A 166 -6.68 2.47 -4.58
C THR A 166 -5.41 3.20 -4.16
N LEU A 167 -4.39 3.18 -5.00
CA LEU A 167 -3.10 3.84 -4.77
C LEU A 167 -2.81 4.83 -5.91
N HIS A 168 -2.49 6.06 -5.53
CA HIS A 168 -2.00 7.11 -6.41
C HIS A 168 -0.53 7.36 -6.13
N ALA A 169 0.32 7.03 -7.10
CA ALA A 169 1.73 7.43 -7.09
C ALA A 169 1.87 8.68 -7.96
N ARG A 170 2.46 9.74 -7.40
CA ARG A 170 2.58 11.05 -8.03
C ARG A 170 4.03 11.44 -8.15
N HIS A 171 4.38 12.08 -9.27
CA HIS A 171 5.67 12.72 -9.47
C HIS A 171 5.44 14.11 -10.03
N SER A 172 6.02 15.14 -9.42
CA SER A 172 5.97 16.51 -9.94
C SER A 172 7.39 17.00 -10.13
N ASP A 173 7.69 17.49 -11.33
CA ASP A 173 8.82 18.35 -11.60
C ASP A 173 8.34 19.80 -11.60
N LEU A 174 8.95 20.62 -10.74
CA LEU A 174 8.68 22.04 -10.53
C LEU A 174 9.90 22.87 -10.95
N GLY A 175 10.61 22.42 -11.99
CA GLY A 175 11.78 23.05 -12.59
C GLY A 175 13.04 22.81 -11.76
N SER A 176 13.19 23.55 -10.66
CA SER A 176 14.34 23.37 -9.76
C SER A 176 14.12 22.28 -8.72
N ARG A 177 12.98 21.59 -8.71
CA ARG A 177 12.59 20.69 -7.63
C ARG A 177 11.70 19.60 -8.16
N SER A 178 12.04 18.35 -7.88
CA SER A 178 11.11 17.24 -8.08
C SER A 178 10.49 16.80 -6.75
N LEU A 179 9.31 16.17 -6.80
CA LEU A 179 8.65 15.57 -5.65
C LEU A 179 7.97 14.29 -6.09
N THR A 180 8.25 13.19 -5.41
CA THR A 180 7.51 11.93 -5.56
C THR A 180 6.74 11.65 -4.29
N SER A 181 5.48 11.22 -4.40
CA SER A 181 4.67 10.76 -3.26
C SER A 181 3.81 9.58 -3.66
N VAL A 182 3.39 8.79 -2.66
CA VAL A 182 2.51 7.64 -2.85
C VAL A 182 1.43 7.70 -1.80
N MET A 183 0.17 7.73 -2.21
CA MET A 183 -0.97 7.71 -1.29
C MET A 183 -1.88 6.55 -1.66
N ALA A 184 -2.17 5.68 -0.69
CA ALA A 184 -3.15 4.62 -0.83
C ALA A 184 -4.34 4.86 0.10
N THR A 185 -5.53 4.58 -0.39
CA THR A 185 -6.81 4.80 0.28
C THR A 185 -7.65 3.54 0.21
N GLU A 186 -8.28 3.17 1.33
CA GLU A 186 -9.24 2.07 1.37
C GLU A 186 -10.56 2.49 0.69
N ASP A 187 -10.99 1.73 -0.32
CA ASP A 187 -12.11 2.10 -1.19
C ASP A 187 -13.42 2.22 -0.39
N ASP A 188 -13.70 1.27 0.50
CA ASP A 188 -14.91 1.28 1.34
C ASP A 188 -14.98 2.48 2.30
N CYS A 189 -13.83 3.03 2.67
CA CYS A 189 -13.77 4.22 3.51
C CYS A 189 -14.05 5.48 2.69
N PHE A 190 -13.44 5.59 1.50
CA PHE A 190 -13.59 6.76 0.63
C PHE A 190 -14.91 6.77 -0.16
N ASN A 191 -15.56 5.62 -0.36
CA ASN A 191 -16.91 5.53 -0.91
C ASN A 191 -17.99 6.13 0.01
N ARG A 192 -17.66 6.36 1.29
CA ARG A 192 -18.55 7.00 2.27
C ARG A 192 -18.36 8.51 2.37
N VAL A 193 -17.43 9.08 1.60
CA VAL A 193 -17.20 10.53 1.53
C VAL A 193 -18.23 11.14 0.60
N THR A 194 -18.96 12.17 1.05
CA THR A 194 -19.96 12.84 0.21
C THR A 194 -19.30 13.76 -0.82
N ASP A 195 -20.04 14.17 -1.85
CA ASP A 195 -19.53 15.12 -2.85
C ASP A 195 -19.13 16.46 -2.22
N GLU A 196 -19.85 16.93 -1.20
CA GLU A 196 -19.49 18.13 -0.45
C GLU A 196 -18.20 17.95 0.35
N GLU A 197 -18.02 16.79 0.99
CA GLU A 197 -16.79 16.47 1.70
C GLU A 197 -15.59 16.32 0.76
N ARG A 198 -15.82 15.77 -0.44
CA ARG A 198 -14.81 15.68 -1.50
C ARG A 198 -14.40 17.07 -1.99
N ALA A 199 -15.37 17.95 -2.24
CA ALA A 199 -15.09 19.33 -2.61
C ALA A 199 -14.28 20.07 -1.54
N LEU A 200 -14.49 19.76 -0.26
CA LEU A 200 -13.66 20.29 0.83
C LEU A 200 -12.21 19.79 0.79
N LEU A 201 -11.96 18.54 0.38
CA LEU A 201 -10.60 18.00 0.25
C LEU A 201 -9.90 18.54 -1.00
N ASP A 202 -10.61 18.71 -2.11
CA ASP A 202 -10.05 19.21 -3.38
C ASP A 202 -9.73 20.71 -3.32
N ALA A 203 -10.45 21.47 -2.47
CA ALA A 203 -10.24 22.91 -2.29
C ALA A 203 -9.16 23.27 -1.25
N ALA A 204 -8.63 22.29 -0.49
CA ALA A 204 -7.79 22.54 0.68
C ALA A 204 -6.29 22.27 0.44
#